data_AF-A0A968Q111-F1
#
_entry.id   AF-A0A968Q111-F1
#
_cell.length_a   1.000
_cell.length_b   1.000
_cell.length_c   1.000
_cell.angle_alpha   90.00
_cell.angle_beta   90.00
_cell.angle_gamma   90.00
#
_symmetry.space_group_name_H-M   'P 1'
#
loop_
_entity.id
_entity.type
_entity.pdbx_description
1 polymer ?
#
loop_
_entity_poly.entity_id
_entity_poly.type
_entity_poly.pdbx_seq_one_letter_code
_entity_poly.pdbx_strand_id
1 'polypeptide(L)'
;MRSNLIPLVDLPTQGSIEPEILIEQLIGREFAYSDFSGDEQIYKVTRRADIEEIEDKNLVVYPKLDDDKLIFHLAYMVGVGKGKWTVYFDGITGEEIDITQNFST
;
A
#
# COMPACT_ATOMS: atom_id res chain seq x y z
N MET A 1 -27.51 -15.40 -18.34
CA MET A 1 -27.54 -13.97 -17.94
C MET A 1 -26.22 -13.66 -17.25
N ARG A 2 -25.40 -12.76 -17.78
CA ARG A 2 -24.26 -12.21 -17.03
C ARG A 2 -24.77 -10.98 -16.27
N SER A 3 -24.95 -11.13 -14.97
CA SER A 3 -25.17 -10.00 -14.08
C SER A 3 -23.79 -9.38 -13.84
N ASN A 4 -23.54 -8.19 -14.40
CA ASN A 4 -22.36 -7.42 -14.04
C ASN A 4 -22.68 -6.75 -12.69
N LEU A 5 -22.27 -7.39 -11.59
CA LEU A 5 -22.35 -6.78 -10.28
C LEU A 5 -21.36 -5.61 -10.28
N ILE A 6 -21.87 -4.37 -10.33
CA ILE A 6 -21.07 -3.18 -10.07
C ILE A 6 -21.23 -2.92 -8.57
N PRO A 7 -20.22 -3.23 -7.74
CA PRO A 7 -20.29 -2.94 -6.32
C PRO A 7 -20.40 -1.42 -6.13
N LEU A 8 -21.50 -0.99 -5.52
CA LEU A 8 -21.67 0.38 -5.08
C LEU A 8 -21.11 0.47 -3.66
N VAL A 9 -19.97 1.13 -3.51
CA VAL A 9 -19.32 1.37 -2.24
C VAL A 9 -19.21 2.88 -2.05
N ASP A 10 -19.61 3.36 -0.88
CA ASP A 10 -19.52 4.77 -0.50
C ASP A 10 -18.23 4.95 0.31
N LEU A 11 -17.19 5.48 -0.34
CA LEU A 11 -15.90 5.78 0.29
C LEU A 11 -15.79 7.29 0.51
N PRO A 12 -15.18 7.73 1.62
CA PRO A 12 -14.87 9.13 1.81
C PRO A 12 -13.90 9.61 0.72
N THR A 13 -13.88 10.92 0.48
CA THR A 13 -12.95 11.52 -0.50
C THR A 13 -11.57 11.83 0.10
N GLN A 14 -11.42 11.64 1.42
CA GLN A 14 -10.21 11.93 2.19
C GLN A 14 -9.93 10.78 3.16
N GLY A 15 -8.66 10.55 3.44
CA GLY A 15 -8.25 9.66 4.52
C GLY A 15 -8.59 10.30 5.87
N SER A 16 -8.92 9.47 6.85
CA SER A 16 -9.12 9.90 8.25
C SER A 16 -7.85 9.70 9.09
N ILE A 17 -6.90 8.88 8.62
CA ILE A 17 -5.64 8.65 9.31
C ILE A 17 -4.61 9.74 8.99
N GLU A 18 -3.88 10.18 10.00
CA GLU A 18 -2.79 11.14 9.79
C GLU A 18 -1.61 10.47 9.08
N PRO A 19 -1.08 11.06 7.99
CA PRO A 19 0.03 10.47 7.23
C PRO A 19 1.28 10.15 8.07
N GLU A 20 1.56 10.94 9.11
CA GLU A 20 2.72 10.73 10.00
C GLU A 20 2.66 9.39 10.74
N ILE A 21 1.46 8.92 11.08
CA ILE A 21 1.27 7.61 11.73
C ILE A 21 1.75 6.49 10.80
N LEU A 22 1.45 6.58 9.51
CA LEU A 22 1.85 5.57 8.51
C LEU A 22 3.36 5.57 8.29
N ILE A 23 3.97 6.76 8.32
CA ILE A 23 5.42 6.92 8.25
C ILE A 23 6.09 6.22 9.43
N GLU A 24 5.62 6.47 10.65
CA GLU A 24 6.16 5.85 11.86
C GLU A 24 6.08 4.32 11.81
N GLN A 25 5.00 3.76 11.28
CA GLN A 25 4.85 2.31 11.08
C GLN A 25 5.86 1.72 10.08
N LEU A 26 6.30 2.51 9.10
CA LEU A 26 7.27 2.08 8.09
C LEU A 26 8.72 2.20 8.56
N ILE A 27 9.05 3.14 9.45
CA ILE A 27 10.42 3.29 9.97
C ILE A 27 10.84 2.04 10.76
N GLY A 28 12.01 1.50 10.43
CA GLY A 28 12.56 0.30 11.06
C GLY A 28 12.07 -1.01 10.44
N ARG A 29 11.08 -0.96 9.54
CA ARG A 29 10.58 -2.13 8.82
C ARG A 29 11.59 -2.67 7.82
N GLU A 30 11.58 -3.98 7.64
CA GLU A 30 12.39 -4.70 6.67
C GLU A 30 11.50 -5.31 5.58
N PHE A 31 11.97 -5.20 4.34
CA PHE A 31 11.36 -5.78 3.16
C PHE A 31 12.36 -6.76 2.55
N ALA A 32 11.93 -8.00 2.31
CA ALA A 32 12.76 -9.04 1.74
C ALA A 32 12.21 -9.45 0.37
N TYR A 33 13.12 -9.65 -0.60
CA TYR A 33 12.78 -10.27 -1.87
C TYR A 33 13.89 -11.17 -2.37
N SER A 34 13.57 -12.13 -3.23
CA SER A 34 14.56 -12.93 -3.94
C SER A 34 14.81 -12.33 -5.32
N ASP A 35 16.08 -12.08 -5.67
CA ASP A 35 16.43 -11.68 -7.02
C ASP A 35 16.42 -12.86 -8.00
N PHE A 36 16.77 -12.61 -9.27
CA PHE A 36 16.78 -13.62 -10.33
C PHE A 36 17.83 -14.73 -10.11
N SER A 37 18.81 -14.50 -9.23
CA SER A 37 19.82 -15.49 -8.83
C SER A 37 19.38 -16.32 -7.63
N GLY A 38 18.24 -15.97 -7.02
CA GLY A 38 17.72 -16.61 -5.81
C GLY A 38 18.33 -16.06 -4.52
N ASP A 39 19.15 -15.01 -4.62
CA ASP A 39 19.73 -14.37 -3.44
C ASP A 39 18.68 -13.49 -2.75
N GLU A 40 18.60 -13.60 -1.43
CA GLU A 40 17.70 -12.78 -0.61
C GLU A 40 18.29 -11.38 -0.45
N GLN A 41 17.49 -10.39 -0.83
CA GLN A 41 17.79 -8.98 -0.73
C GLN A 41 16.90 -8.38 0.35
N ILE A 42 17.53 -7.85 1.40
CA ILE A 42 16.83 -7.21 2.52
C ILE A 42 17.02 -5.69 2.42
N TYR A 43 15.90 -4.97 2.44
CA TYR A 43 15.87 -3.51 2.52
C TYR A 43 15.24 -3.08 3.84
N LYS A 44 16.00 -2.33 4.65
CA LYS A 44 15.51 -1.74 5.90
C LYS A 44 15.22 -0.27 5.69
N VAL A 45 14.02 0.16 6.07
CA VAL A 45 13.65 1.57 6.12
C VAL A 45 14.31 2.18 7.36
N THR A 46 15.15 3.18 7.16
CA THR A 46 15.92 3.77 8.27
C THR A 46 15.55 5.21 8.56
N ARG A 47 15.03 5.93 7.56
CA ARG A 47 14.78 7.37 7.65
C ARG A 47 13.54 7.74 6.84
N ARG A 48 12.91 8.86 7.18
CA ARG A 48 11.74 9.41 6.47
C ARG A 48 11.95 9.55 4.96
N ALA A 49 13.16 9.91 4.54
CA ALA A 49 13.52 10.11 3.12
C ALA A 49 13.53 8.81 2.30
N ASP A 50 13.44 7.65 2.95
CA ASP A 50 13.29 6.35 2.30
C ASP A 50 11.83 6.07 1.89
N ILE A 51 10.88 6.89 2.36
CA ILE A 51 9.44 6.79 2.15
C ILE A 51 9.02 7.98 1.28
N GLU A 52 8.19 7.77 0.26
CA GLU A 52 7.62 8.85 -0.53
C GLU A 52 6.69 9.76 0.31
N GLU A 53 6.34 10.90 -0.24
CA GLU A 53 5.38 11.79 0.42
C GLU A 53 3.99 11.16 0.40
N ILE A 54 3.29 11.18 1.54
CA ILE A 54 1.94 10.62 1.69
C ILE A 54 0.98 11.81 1.78
N GLU A 55 0.24 12.04 0.71
CA GLU A 55 -0.77 13.10 0.62
C GLU A 55 -2.11 12.52 0.16
N ASP A 56 -3.20 13.26 0.34
CA ASP A 56 -4.54 12.83 -0.11
C ASP A 56 -4.61 12.59 -1.63
N LYS A 57 -3.73 13.22 -2.43
CA LYS A 57 -3.62 12.95 -3.87
C LYS A 57 -3.14 11.52 -4.18
N ASN A 58 -2.55 10.83 -3.20
CA ASN A 58 -2.08 9.46 -3.29
C ASN A 58 -3.14 8.43 -2.87
N LEU A 59 -4.35 8.88 -2.50
CA LEU A 59 -5.46 7.99 -2.20
C LEU A 59 -5.96 7.31 -3.48
N VAL A 60 -6.07 6.00 -3.41
CA VAL A 60 -6.57 5.15 -4.49
C VAL A 60 -7.67 4.24 -3.98
N VAL A 61 -8.57 3.82 -4.87
CA VAL A 61 -9.49 2.73 -4.56
C VAL A 61 -8.73 1.42 -4.80
N TYR A 62 -8.49 0.66 -3.72
CA TYR A 62 -7.79 -0.63 -3.78
C TYR A 62 -8.77 -1.79 -3.62
N PRO A 63 -9.07 -2.54 -4.71
CA PRO A 63 -9.85 -3.76 -4.61
C PRO A 63 -8.98 -4.92 -4.11
N LYS A 64 -9.39 -5.57 -3.02
CA LYS A 64 -8.77 -6.78 -2.49
C LYS A 64 -9.78 -7.91 -2.48
N LEU A 65 -9.38 -9.07 -2.98
CA LEU A 65 -10.16 -10.29 -2.84
C LEU A 65 -9.80 -10.91 -1.48
N ASP A 66 -10.79 -10.97 -0.60
CA ASP A 66 -10.68 -11.63 0.70
C ASP A 66 -11.68 -12.79 0.74
N ASP A 67 -11.16 -14.02 0.83
CA ASP A 67 -11.86 -15.26 0.51
C ASP A 67 -12.58 -15.18 -0.86
N ASP A 68 -13.92 -15.20 -0.86
CA ASP A 68 -14.78 -15.11 -2.04
C ASP A 68 -15.46 -13.73 -2.18
N LYS A 69 -14.97 -12.71 -1.46
CA LYS A 69 -15.55 -11.36 -1.44
C LYS A 69 -14.57 -10.33 -1.96
N LEU A 70 -15.04 -9.50 -2.89
CA LEU A 70 -14.32 -8.33 -3.35
C LEU A 70 -14.59 -7.17 -2.38
N ILE A 71 -13.56 -6.74 -1.66
CA ILE A 71 -13.60 -5.60 -0.74
C ILE A 71 -12.88 -4.42 -1.39
N PHE A 72 -13.45 -3.22 -1.27
CA PHE A 72 -12.83 -2.00 -1.76
C PHE A 72 -12.38 -1.16 -0.60
N HIS A 73 -11.10 -0.82 -0.59
CA HIS A 73 -10.51 0.08 0.38
C HIS A 73 -10.26 1.44 -0.27
N LEU A 74 -10.43 2.51 0.50
CA LEU A 74 -9.75 3.76 0.20
C LEU A 74 -8.35 3.66 0.80
N ALA A 75 -7.31 3.62 -0.03
CA ALA A 75 -5.97 3.29 0.42
C ALA A 75 -4.95 4.38 0.07
N TYR A 76 -4.05 4.69 0.99
CA TYR A 76 -2.82 5.41 0.66
C TYR A 76 -1.86 4.45 -0.05
N MET A 77 -1.47 4.81 -1.27
CA MET A 77 -0.43 4.12 -2.02
C MET A 77 0.93 4.75 -1.71
N VAL A 78 1.76 4.05 -0.95
CA VAL A 78 3.02 4.61 -0.41
C VAL A 78 4.23 3.91 -1.03
N GLY A 79 5.05 4.68 -1.75
CA GLY A 79 6.33 4.20 -2.26
C GLY A 79 7.39 4.13 -1.17
N VAL A 80 8.15 3.03 -1.12
CA VAL A 80 9.23 2.80 -0.16
C VAL A 80 10.50 2.35 -0.88
N GLY A 81 11.66 2.77 -0.38
CA GLY A 81 12.96 2.37 -0.90
C GLY A 81 13.25 2.95 -2.28
N LYS A 82 12.88 4.22 -2.51
CA LYS A 82 12.89 4.89 -3.82
C LYS A 82 11.93 4.25 -4.82
N GLY A 83 10.72 3.94 -4.37
CA GLY A 83 9.67 3.33 -5.20
C GLY A 83 9.90 1.87 -5.56
N LYS A 84 10.86 1.17 -4.92
CA LYS A 84 11.08 -0.28 -5.11
C LYS A 84 9.95 -1.13 -4.53
N TRP A 85 9.24 -0.58 -3.55
CA TRP A 85 8.10 -1.21 -2.93
C TRP A 85 6.93 -0.24 -2.94
N THR A 86 5.73 -0.78 -3.06
CA THR A 86 4.51 -0.04 -2.80
C THR A 86 3.78 -0.74 -1.66
N VAL A 87 3.48 0.02 -0.61
CA VAL A 87 2.68 -0.43 0.52
C VAL A 87 1.33 0.28 0.46
N TYR A 88 0.26 -0.49 0.58
CA TYR A 88 -1.11 0.03 0.62
C TYR A 88 -1.59 0.03 2.06
N PHE A 89 -1.91 1.21 2.58
CA PHE A 89 -2.53 1.37 3.90
C PHE A 89 -3.97 1.82 3.74
N ASP A 90 -4.88 1.29 4.54
CA ASP A 90 -6.25 1.76 4.61
C ASP A 90 -6.26 3.22 5.11
N GLY A 91 -6.82 4.11 4.30
CA GLY A 91 -6.86 5.54 4.58
C GLY A 91 -7.81 5.90 5.72
N ILE A 92 -8.63 4.96 6.21
CA ILE A 92 -9.57 5.15 7.32
C ILE A 92 -8.97 4.56 8.60
N THR A 93 -8.50 3.32 8.56
CA THR A 93 -8.02 2.60 9.76
C THR A 93 -6.52 2.69 9.97
N GLY A 94 -5.74 2.97 8.92
CA GLY A 94 -4.29 2.89 8.92
C GLY A 94 -3.73 1.47 8.88
N GLU A 95 -4.58 0.46 8.68
CA GLU A 95 -4.14 -0.94 8.57
C GLU A 95 -3.43 -1.19 7.24
N GLU A 96 -2.38 -2.01 7.26
CA GLU A 96 -1.76 -2.48 6.03
C GLU A 96 -2.68 -3.44 5.29
N ILE A 97 -2.98 -3.08 4.04
CA ILE A 97 -3.81 -3.87 3.15
C ILE A 97 -2.93 -4.84 2.35
N ASP A 98 -1.86 -4.34 1.73
CA ASP A 98 -1.06 -5.14 0.81
C ASP A 98 0.33 -4.52 0.55
N ILE A 99 1.25 -5.34 0.03
CA ILE A 99 2.60 -4.92 -0.36
C ILE A 99 2.95 -5.54 -1.69
N THR A 100 3.41 -4.69 -2.60
CA THR A 100 3.92 -5.11 -3.90
C THR A 100 5.37 -4.66 -4.08
N GLN A 101 6.16 -5.56 -4.66
CA GLN A 101 7.48 -5.21 -5.16
C GLN A 101 7.38 -4.63 -6.56
N ASN A 102 8.00 -3.49 -6.78
CA ASN A 102 8.11 -2.85 -8.08
C ASN A 102 9.41 -3.30 -8.74
N PHE A 103 9.29 -4.05 -9.83
CA PHE A 103 10.40 -4.33 -10.71
C PHE A 103 10.43 -3.23 -11.78
N SER A 104 11.36 -2.28 -11.64
CA SER A 104 11.63 -1.31 -12.71
C SER A 104 12.03 -2.06 -13.98
N THR A 105 11.36 -1.79 -15.10
CA THR A 105 11.81 -2.24 -16.43
C THR A 105 12.84 -1.29 -16.99
#